data_AF-A0A7W0ZH02-F1
#
_entry.id   AF-A0A7W0ZH02-F1
#
_cell.length_a   1.000
_cell.length_b   1.000
_cell.length_c   1.000
_cell.angle_alpha   90.00
_cell.angle_beta   90.00
_cell.angle_gamma   90.00
#
_symmetry.space_group_name_H-M   'P 1'
#
loop_
_entity.id
_entity.type
_entity.pdbx_description
1 polymer ?
#
loop_
_entity_poly.entity_id
_entity_poly.type
_entity_poly.pdbx_seq_one_letter_code
_entity_poly.pdbx_strand_id
1 'polypeptide(L)'
;MGLRICFVTPFAWSQPHEVNAHVAGTAAALRRLGHDVTVLAPSSRARDLLAGRRALQRGTDAEVIAVGPSIPISRRTSMGVPVAVRANLSLALARGRYDIVHGFEPGLPSLSYLALTSTHALTAATFFSPDRLSYPPARSRRDRLRARVDALLATSQKTADAARERFEGDYMLIPIGVDTTLFRPGDKSRTIALELELAGRAVTRAVVRLLRELPDWELTLLHTKPLGFRPAIPRDVRKRTRVRSVRRPEQRAAALAEAAIFVSAPEGEERLALEAAACGASIVAGAGDPERVAAEVTRFARDEALRSRTSGERAESDGQSFDQVARALDHLYTRLSAKRRDRRPAADDDGDPLAGRDWIAVDLHMHTDWSHDCSILASDLLDHAEEIGLGGIAVTDHNVFGGALEAVELARDRDLIVIPGEEVKTDDQGEVIGLFLVEEIPRGMSFADTVDAIREQGGLVYLPHPFDRLHSIPDPATLHRHVAEIDVFEVFNARLLRDSFNDEALRFARKYRLLQGAGSDAHVLQGVGTGAVRMRRFEGPEEFLLSLRTAEILRRPKSLAYLQSLKWMAQVKEKVL
;
A
#
# COMPACT_ATOMS: atom_id res chain seq x y z
N MET A 1 8.95 1.82 -20.55
CA MET A 1 9.72 0.67 -20.05
C MET A 1 8.73 -0.21 -19.28
N GLY A 2 8.70 -1.53 -19.53
CA GLY A 2 7.79 -2.42 -18.83
C GLY A 2 8.09 -2.49 -17.32
N LEU A 3 7.06 -2.56 -16.49
CA LEU A 3 7.17 -2.67 -15.02
C LEU A 3 6.84 -4.10 -14.60
N ARG A 4 7.41 -4.55 -13.48
CA ARG A 4 6.98 -5.79 -12.81
C ARG A 4 5.93 -5.48 -11.75
N ILE A 5 4.71 -5.90 -12.00
CA ILE A 5 3.52 -5.55 -11.22
C ILE A 5 2.97 -6.80 -10.54
N CYS A 6 2.68 -6.71 -9.25
CA CYS A 6 2.04 -7.75 -8.48
C CYS A 6 0.65 -7.31 -8.03
N PHE A 7 -0.39 -7.94 -8.55
CA PHE A 7 -1.75 -7.77 -8.08
C PHE A 7 -2.04 -8.74 -6.94
N VAL A 8 -2.69 -8.28 -5.87
CA VAL A 8 -3.02 -9.12 -4.72
C VAL A 8 -4.50 -9.00 -4.40
N THR A 9 -5.21 -10.11 -4.51
CA THR A 9 -6.64 -10.19 -4.19
C THR A 9 -6.88 -11.05 -2.95
N PRO A 10 -7.80 -10.67 -2.05
CA PRO A 10 -8.10 -11.45 -0.86
C PRO A 10 -9.16 -12.53 -1.14
N PHE A 11 -9.71 -12.58 -2.35
CA PHE A 11 -10.82 -13.47 -2.70
C PHE A 11 -10.32 -14.73 -3.41
N ALA A 12 -10.98 -15.87 -3.15
CA ALA A 12 -10.64 -17.14 -3.76
C ALA A 12 -10.65 -17.07 -5.29
N TRP A 13 -9.49 -17.27 -5.92
CA TRP A 13 -9.35 -17.26 -7.39
C TRP A 13 -10.19 -18.36 -8.07
N SER A 14 -10.46 -19.44 -7.34
CA SER A 14 -11.28 -20.56 -7.79
C SER A 14 -12.78 -20.26 -7.88
N GLN A 15 -13.25 -19.13 -7.35
CA GLN A 15 -14.66 -18.76 -7.29
C GLN A 15 -14.94 -17.48 -8.09
N PRO A 16 -16.09 -17.37 -8.77
CA PRO A 16 -16.51 -16.11 -9.39
C PRO A 16 -16.60 -14.99 -8.35
N HIS A 17 -15.93 -13.87 -8.61
CA HIS A 17 -15.97 -12.68 -7.77
C HIS A 17 -15.72 -11.43 -8.61
N GLU A 18 -16.46 -10.35 -8.37
CA GLU A 18 -16.38 -9.09 -9.13
C GLU A 18 -14.97 -8.48 -9.15
N VAL A 19 -14.28 -8.55 -8.00
CA VAL A 19 -12.91 -8.05 -7.83
C VAL A 19 -11.93 -8.93 -8.60
N ASN A 20 -12.09 -10.26 -8.57
CA ASN A 20 -11.22 -11.15 -9.33
C ASN A 20 -11.39 -10.95 -10.85
N ALA A 21 -12.62 -10.69 -11.31
CA ALA A 21 -12.88 -10.32 -12.69
C ALA A 21 -12.18 -9.01 -13.08
N HIS A 22 -12.22 -8.01 -12.20
CA HIS A 22 -11.49 -6.74 -12.40
C HIS A 22 -9.98 -6.99 -12.47
N VAL A 23 -9.42 -7.68 -11.47
CA VAL A 23 -7.99 -8.01 -11.37
C VAL A 23 -7.52 -8.75 -12.63
N ALA A 24 -8.26 -9.76 -13.08
CA ALA A 24 -7.90 -10.55 -14.25
C ALA A 24 -7.91 -9.72 -15.54
N GLY A 25 -8.98 -8.96 -15.79
CA GLY A 25 -9.10 -8.14 -16.99
C GLY A 25 -8.05 -7.03 -17.05
N THR A 26 -7.85 -6.32 -15.93
CA THR A 26 -6.85 -5.26 -15.82
C THR A 26 -5.42 -5.81 -15.93
N ALA A 27 -5.11 -6.98 -15.35
CA ALA A 27 -3.81 -7.61 -15.50
C ALA A 27 -3.52 -7.98 -16.96
N ALA A 28 -4.50 -8.55 -17.67
CA ALA A 28 -4.35 -8.87 -19.09
C ALA A 28 -4.13 -7.60 -19.94
N ALA A 29 -4.83 -6.51 -19.65
CA ALA A 29 -4.67 -5.23 -20.35
C ALA A 29 -3.29 -4.59 -20.09
N LEU A 30 -2.81 -4.60 -18.84
CA LEU A 30 -1.45 -4.13 -18.51
C LEU A 30 -0.36 -4.97 -19.20
N ARG A 31 -0.54 -6.28 -19.33
CA ARG A 31 0.38 -7.12 -20.12
C ARG A 31 0.42 -6.72 -21.59
N ARG A 32 -0.72 -6.34 -22.18
CA ARG A 32 -0.76 -5.80 -23.56
C ARG A 32 -0.02 -4.45 -23.70
N LEU A 33 0.06 -3.66 -22.62
CA LEU A 33 0.88 -2.44 -22.56
C LEU A 33 2.38 -2.72 -22.34
N GLY A 34 2.77 -3.99 -22.18
CA GLY A 34 4.18 -4.41 -22.06
C GLY A 34 4.70 -4.56 -20.63
N HIS A 35 3.82 -4.57 -19.62
CA HIS A 35 4.21 -4.87 -18.24
C HIS A 35 4.21 -6.38 -17.95
N ASP A 36 5.07 -6.81 -17.03
CA ASP A 36 5.00 -8.14 -16.43
C ASP A 36 4.04 -8.09 -15.23
N VAL A 37 2.95 -8.86 -15.26
CA VAL A 37 1.92 -8.83 -14.21
C VAL A 37 1.73 -10.22 -13.62
N THR A 38 1.93 -10.35 -12.31
CA THR A 38 1.63 -11.56 -11.54
C THR A 38 0.48 -11.31 -10.57
N VAL A 39 -0.45 -12.26 -10.45
CA VAL A 39 -1.55 -12.19 -9.48
C VAL A 39 -1.30 -13.15 -8.31
N LEU A 40 -1.28 -12.63 -7.08
CA LEU A 40 -1.28 -13.43 -5.85
C LEU A 40 -2.70 -13.50 -5.29
N ALA A 41 -3.19 -14.72 -5.08
CA ALA A 41 -4.54 -14.95 -4.59
C ALA A 41 -4.64 -16.20 -3.72
N PRO A 42 -5.63 -16.30 -2.81
CA PRO A 42 -6.00 -17.59 -2.25
C PRO A 42 -6.77 -18.44 -3.28
N SER A 43 -6.81 -19.75 -3.10
CA SER A 43 -7.68 -20.64 -3.90
C SER A 43 -8.27 -21.76 -3.05
N SER A 44 -9.45 -22.26 -3.43
CA SER A 44 -10.08 -23.45 -2.85
C SER A 44 -9.87 -24.71 -3.70
N ARG A 45 -9.16 -24.62 -4.84
CA ARG A 45 -8.92 -25.77 -5.74
C ARG A 45 -7.52 -26.33 -5.52
N ALA A 46 -7.44 -27.64 -5.25
CA ALA A 46 -6.17 -28.34 -5.03
C ALA A 46 -5.17 -28.16 -6.19
N ARG A 47 -5.65 -28.17 -7.44
CA ARG A 47 -4.80 -27.96 -8.63
C ARG A 47 -4.12 -26.59 -8.63
N ASP A 48 -4.84 -25.54 -8.21
CA ASP A 48 -4.32 -24.18 -8.19
C ASP A 48 -3.26 -24.05 -7.09
N LEU A 49 -3.51 -24.65 -5.92
CA LEU A 49 -2.56 -24.68 -4.80
C LEU A 49 -1.27 -25.43 -5.13
N LEU A 50 -1.38 -26.56 -5.85
CA LEU A 50 -0.22 -27.32 -6.34
C LEU A 50 0.58 -26.52 -7.37
N ALA A 51 -0.10 -25.85 -8.31
CA ALA A 51 0.54 -24.97 -9.29
C ALA A 51 1.26 -23.80 -8.61
N GLY A 52 0.61 -23.13 -7.65
CA GLY A 52 1.20 -22.04 -6.87
C GLY A 52 2.44 -22.47 -6.09
N ARG A 53 2.40 -23.65 -5.44
CA ARG A 53 3.58 -24.21 -4.74
C ARG A 53 4.74 -24.46 -5.70
N ARG A 54 4.48 -25.04 -6.89
CA ARG A 54 5.52 -25.28 -7.90
C ARG A 54 6.11 -23.97 -8.42
N ALA A 55 5.28 -22.97 -8.67
CA ALA A 55 5.73 -21.65 -9.10
C ALA A 55 6.65 -21.02 -8.05
N LEU A 56 6.25 -21.06 -6.78
CA LEU A 56 7.06 -20.56 -5.67
C LEU A 56 8.38 -21.31 -5.52
N GLN A 57 8.42 -22.62 -5.70
CA GLN A 57 9.63 -23.43 -5.58
C GLN A 57 10.61 -23.19 -6.72
N ARG A 58 10.11 -23.23 -7.97
CA ARG A 58 10.93 -23.16 -9.18
C ARG A 58 11.29 -21.75 -9.62
N GLY A 59 10.64 -20.73 -9.04
CA GLY A 59 10.82 -19.34 -9.47
C GLY A 59 10.33 -19.08 -10.89
N THR A 60 9.45 -19.94 -11.41
CA THR A 60 8.86 -19.78 -12.74
C THR A 60 7.85 -18.63 -12.73
N ASP A 61 7.93 -17.74 -13.71
CA ASP A 61 6.95 -16.69 -13.95
C ASP A 61 5.60 -17.34 -14.27
N ALA A 62 4.63 -17.13 -13.37
CA ALA A 62 3.28 -17.63 -13.49
C ALA A 62 2.32 -16.44 -13.38
N GLU A 63 1.35 -16.39 -14.29
CA GLU A 63 0.37 -15.29 -14.30
C GLU A 63 -0.42 -15.20 -12.99
N VAL A 64 -0.68 -16.34 -12.35
CA VAL A 64 -1.39 -16.44 -11.08
C VAL A 64 -0.67 -17.43 -10.16
N ILE A 65 -0.36 -17.00 -8.95
CA ILE A 65 0.23 -17.83 -7.89
C ILE A 65 -0.77 -17.94 -6.75
N ALA A 66 -1.33 -19.15 -6.58
CA ALA A 66 -2.16 -19.45 -5.43
C ALA A 66 -1.28 -19.60 -4.17
N VAL A 67 -1.28 -18.58 -3.30
CA VAL A 67 -0.39 -18.52 -2.12
C VAL A 67 -0.91 -19.33 -0.92
N GLY A 68 -2.17 -19.78 -0.98
CA GLY A 68 -2.76 -20.54 0.12
C GLY A 68 -4.23 -20.87 -0.06
N PRO A 69 -4.79 -21.70 0.84
CA PRO A 69 -6.21 -21.98 0.86
C PRO A 69 -7.01 -20.70 1.12
N SER A 70 -8.19 -20.60 0.51
CA SER A 70 -9.14 -19.55 0.83
C SER A 70 -9.72 -19.77 2.23
N ILE A 71 -9.61 -18.75 3.08
CA ILE A 71 -10.26 -18.72 4.39
C ILE A 71 -11.36 -17.67 4.32
N PRO A 72 -12.59 -17.99 4.77
CA PRO A 72 -13.67 -17.02 4.81
C PRO A 72 -13.25 -15.80 5.62
N ILE A 73 -13.21 -14.64 4.98
CA ILE A 73 -13.02 -13.36 5.66
C ILE A 73 -14.41 -12.92 6.12
N SER A 74 -14.78 -13.27 7.34
CA SER A 74 -16.08 -12.89 7.93
C SER A 74 -15.91 -11.75 8.94
N ARG A 75 -16.94 -10.91 9.04
CA ARG A 75 -17.09 -9.88 10.09
C ARG A 75 -17.05 -10.47 11.51
N ARG A 76 -17.24 -11.79 11.67
CA ARG A 76 -17.26 -12.51 12.95
C ARG A 76 -15.99 -13.33 13.23
N THR A 77 -15.09 -13.45 12.26
CA THR A 77 -13.89 -14.28 12.41
C THR A 77 -12.68 -13.39 12.67
N SER A 78 -12.07 -13.54 13.84
CA SER A 78 -10.78 -12.94 14.19
C SER A 78 -9.58 -13.74 13.63
N MET A 79 -9.84 -14.79 12.86
CA MET A 79 -8.77 -15.61 12.27
C MET A 79 -7.97 -14.80 11.26
N GLY A 80 -6.73 -14.50 11.63
CA GLY A 80 -5.76 -13.92 10.71
C GLY A 80 -5.35 -14.90 9.62
N VAL A 81 -4.61 -14.40 8.64
CA VAL A 81 -4.01 -15.23 7.58
C VAL A 81 -3.10 -16.30 8.22
N PRO A 82 -3.17 -17.58 7.81
CA PRO A 82 -2.35 -18.64 8.39
C PRO A 82 -0.87 -18.42 8.16
N VAL A 83 -0.02 -18.86 9.08
CA VAL A 83 1.45 -18.69 9.03
C VAL A 83 2.03 -19.19 7.71
N ALA A 84 1.62 -20.37 7.24
CA ALA A 84 2.09 -20.93 5.97
C ALA A 84 1.73 -20.03 4.76
N VAL A 85 0.55 -19.40 4.77
CA VAL A 85 0.12 -18.47 3.71
C VAL A 85 0.94 -17.18 3.77
N ARG A 86 1.26 -16.69 4.98
CA ARG A 86 2.16 -15.53 5.15
C ARG A 86 3.56 -15.83 4.62
N ALA A 87 4.11 -17.00 4.94
CA ALA A 87 5.41 -17.42 4.46
C ALA A 87 5.44 -17.51 2.92
N ASN A 88 4.41 -18.10 2.31
CA ASN A 88 4.29 -18.16 0.85
C ASN A 88 4.17 -16.76 0.23
N LEU A 89 3.40 -15.86 0.83
CA LEU A 89 3.28 -14.47 0.38
C LEU A 89 4.63 -13.75 0.46
N SER A 90 5.34 -13.84 1.59
CA SER A 90 6.67 -13.24 1.76
C SER A 90 7.66 -13.77 0.73
N LEU A 91 7.65 -15.08 0.48
CA LEU A 91 8.49 -15.71 -0.55
C LEU A 91 8.12 -15.21 -1.96
N ALA A 92 6.83 -15.12 -2.27
CA ALA A 92 6.34 -14.63 -3.57
C ALA A 92 6.79 -13.18 -3.83
N LEU A 93 6.63 -12.30 -2.83
CA LEU A 93 7.02 -10.89 -2.91
C LEU A 93 8.53 -10.73 -3.05
N ALA A 94 9.32 -11.50 -2.28
CA ALA A 94 10.77 -11.43 -2.33
C ALA A 94 11.34 -11.94 -3.67
N ARG A 95 10.81 -13.05 -4.21
CA ARG A 95 11.27 -13.63 -5.48
C ARG A 95 10.79 -12.84 -6.69
N GLY A 96 9.59 -12.27 -6.65
CA GLY A 96 9.00 -11.56 -7.79
C GLY A 96 9.70 -10.25 -8.15
N ARG A 97 10.49 -9.66 -7.23
CA ARG A 97 11.23 -8.39 -7.46
C ARG A 97 10.36 -7.31 -8.10
N TYR A 98 9.15 -7.15 -7.59
CA TYR A 98 8.14 -6.26 -8.16
C TYR A 98 8.51 -4.78 -7.97
N ASP A 99 8.21 -3.98 -8.99
CA ASP A 99 8.26 -2.53 -8.93
C ASP A 99 7.04 -2.00 -8.17
N ILE A 100 5.86 -2.56 -8.48
CA ILE A 100 4.57 -2.21 -7.89
C ILE A 100 3.90 -3.45 -7.28
N VAL A 101 3.34 -3.31 -6.07
CA VAL A 101 2.38 -4.24 -5.49
C VAL A 101 1.04 -3.52 -5.30
N HIS A 102 0.02 -3.97 -6.01
CA HIS A 102 -1.33 -3.42 -5.93
C HIS A 102 -2.25 -4.37 -5.17
N GLY A 103 -2.68 -3.95 -3.98
CA GLY A 103 -3.61 -4.69 -3.14
C GLY A 103 -5.06 -4.27 -3.39
N PHE A 104 -5.93 -5.24 -3.61
CA PHE A 104 -7.37 -5.04 -3.78
C PHE A 104 -8.08 -5.32 -2.46
N GLU A 105 -8.98 -4.45 -2.01
CA GLU A 105 -9.70 -4.57 -0.73
C GLU A 105 -8.79 -4.78 0.51
N PRO A 106 -7.79 -3.91 0.76
CA PRO A 106 -6.88 -4.05 1.90
C PRO A 106 -7.44 -3.53 3.23
N GLY A 107 -8.70 -3.07 3.26
CA GLY A 107 -9.36 -2.60 4.48
C GLY A 107 -9.61 -3.71 5.52
N LEU A 108 -9.59 -4.97 5.07
CA LEU A 108 -9.73 -6.16 5.91
C LEU A 108 -8.34 -6.74 6.25
N PRO A 109 -8.18 -7.47 7.38
CA PRO A 109 -6.94 -8.20 7.72
C PRO A 109 -6.72 -9.40 6.78
N SER A 110 -6.40 -9.10 5.54
CA SER A 110 -6.44 -10.00 4.39
C SER A 110 -5.05 -10.20 3.77
N LEU A 111 -5.00 -11.02 2.71
CA LEU A 111 -3.78 -11.19 1.92
C LEU A 111 -3.27 -9.84 1.36
N SER A 112 -4.18 -9.00 0.86
CA SER A 112 -3.86 -7.67 0.31
C SER A 112 -3.25 -6.75 1.37
N TYR A 113 -3.84 -6.69 2.57
CA TYR A 113 -3.27 -5.93 3.69
C TYR A 113 -1.84 -6.37 4.01
N LEU A 114 -1.61 -7.68 4.11
CA LEU A 114 -0.28 -8.21 4.42
C LEU A 114 0.73 -7.93 3.30
N ALA A 115 0.31 -8.00 2.05
CA ALA A 115 1.19 -7.73 0.92
C ALA A 115 1.67 -6.28 0.93
N LEU A 116 0.74 -5.32 1.10
CA LEU A 116 1.07 -3.90 1.13
C LEU A 116 1.95 -3.52 2.33
N THR A 117 1.75 -4.17 3.47
CA THR A 117 2.50 -3.86 4.71
C THR A 117 3.82 -4.63 4.87
N SER A 118 4.14 -5.53 3.93
CA SER A 118 5.34 -6.39 4.00
C SER A 118 6.24 -6.28 2.77
N THR A 119 5.73 -5.78 1.64
CA THR A 119 6.50 -5.66 0.40
C THR A 119 7.59 -4.58 0.46
N HIS A 120 8.65 -4.75 -0.31
CA HIS A 120 9.64 -3.70 -0.63
C HIS A 120 9.30 -2.93 -1.92
N ALA A 121 8.18 -3.25 -2.57
CA ALA A 121 7.68 -2.56 -3.76
C ALA A 121 6.99 -1.24 -3.42
N LEU A 122 6.85 -0.35 -4.40
CA LEU A 122 5.84 0.72 -4.33
C LEU A 122 4.45 0.10 -4.31
N THR A 123 3.48 0.79 -3.74
CA THR A 123 2.20 0.20 -3.35
C THR A 123 1.01 1.03 -3.79
N ALA A 124 0.00 0.34 -4.30
CA ALA A 124 -1.31 0.91 -4.58
C ALA A 124 -2.39 0.09 -3.84
N ALA A 125 -3.48 0.74 -3.45
CA ALA A 125 -4.59 0.12 -2.76
C ALA A 125 -5.92 0.51 -3.43
N THR A 126 -6.66 -0.44 -3.99
CA THR A 126 -8.02 -0.17 -4.52
C THR A 126 -9.10 -0.72 -3.62
N PHE A 127 -10.08 0.12 -3.27
CA PHE A 127 -11.29 -0.24 -2.53
C PHE A 127 -12.49 -0.35 -3.49
N PHE A 128 -13.30 -1.40 -3.35
CA PHE A 128 -14.47 -1.66 -4.21
C PHE A 128 -15.79 -1.44 -3.49
N SER A 129 -15.87 -1.76 -2.19
CA SER A 129 -17.14 -1.77 -1.46
C SER A 129 -17.10 -0.96 -0.16
N PRO A 130 -18.06 -0.03 0.05
CA PRO A 130 -18.19 0.69 1.32
C PRO A 130 -18.56 -0.26 2.48
N ASP A 131 -19.31 -1.34 2.21
CA ASP A 131 -19.77 -2.28 3.23
C ASP A 131 -18.63 -3.06 3.89
N ARG A 132 -17.51 -3.20 3.18
CA ARG A 132 -16.30 -3.90 3.66
C ARG A 132 -15.42 -2.98 4.52
N LEU A 133 -15.67 -1.68 4.54
CA LEU A 133 -14.95 -0.66 5.31
C LEU A 133 -15.58 -0.35 6.68
N SER A 134 -16.81 -0.84 6.90
CA SER A 134 -17.62 -0.66 8.12
C SER A 134 -17.01 -1.23 9.42
N TYR A 135 -15.97 -2.08 9.35
CA TYR A 135 -15.33 -2.64 10.53
C TYR A 135 -14.09 -1.85 10.95
N PRO A 136 -13.89 -1.49 12.24
CA PRO A 136 -12.68 -0.83 12.68
C PRO A 136 -11.45 -1.72 12.84
N PRO A 137 -10.47 -1.73 11.90
CA PRO A 137 -9.11 -2.08 12.25
C PRO A 137 -8.64 -1.19 13.40
N ALA A 138 -7.94 -1.80 14.36
CA ALA A 138 -7.19 -1.10 15.39
C ALA A 138 -6.35 0.03 14.77
N ARG A 139 -6.22 1.17 15.46
CA ARG A 139 -5.47 2.35 14.99
C ARG A 139 -4.10 1.98 14.42
N SER A 140 -3.35 1.14 15.13
CA SER A 140 -2.05 0.60 14.70
C SER A 140 -2.04 -0.08 13.33
N ARG A 141 -3.11 -0.79 12.95
CA ARG A 141 -3.22 -1.42 11.61
C ARG A 141 -3.48 -0.38 10.52
N ARG A 142 -4.24 0.67 10.83
CA ARG A 142 -4.52 1.75 9.88
C ARG A 142 -3.25 2.54 9.61
N ASP A 143 -2.56 2.93 10.67
CA ASP A 143 -1.33 3.72 10.58
C ASP A 143 -0.25 2.94 9.82
N ARG A 144 -0.12 1.64 10.10
CA ARG A 144 0.79 0.76 9.35
C ARG A 144 0.41 0.64 7.87
N LEU A 145 -0.87 0.61 7.51
CA LEU A 145 -1.25 0.61 6.10
C LEU A 145 -0.95 1.97 5.45
N ARG A 146 -1.29 3.09 6.11
CA ARG A 146 -1.06 4.46 5.61
C ARG A 146 0.42 4.75 5.39
N ALA A 147 1.28 4.38 6.35
CA ALA A 147 2.73 4.49 6.22
C ALA A 147 3.29 3.73 5.01
N ARG A 148 2.57 2.71 4.53
CA ARG A 148 3.06 1.78 3.52
C ARG A 148 2.42 1.95 2.16
N VAL A 149 1.30 2.65 2.01
CA VAL A 149 0.57 2.82 0.74
C VAL A 149 1.00 4.13 0.05
N ASP A 150 1.37 4.07 -1.23
CA ASP A 150 1.73 5.27 -2.01
C ASP A 150 0.56 5.89 -2.77
N ALA A 151 -0.46 5.09 -3.08
CA ALA A 151 -1.64 5.52 -3.81
C ALA A 151 -2.90 4.83 -3.29
N LEU A 152 -3.93 5.63 -3.00
CA LEU A 152 -5.26 5.18 -2.64
C LEU A 152 -6.20 5.33 -3.84
N LEU A 153 -6.93 4.28 -4.15
CA LEU A 153 -7.84 4.20 -5.28
C LEU A 153 -9.21 3.72 -4.81
N ALA A 154 -10.26 4.19 -5.44
CA ALA A 154 -11.62 3.73 -5.18
C ALA A 154 -12.41 3.59 -6.48
N THR A 155 -13.35 2.64 -6.52
CA THR A 155 -14.16 2.40 -7.73
C THR A 155 -15.26 3.42 -7.96
N SER A 156 -15.66 4.15 -6.93
CA SER A 156 -16.69 5.18 -6.97
C SER A 156 -16.45 6.23 -5.90
N GLN A 157 -17.08 7.40 -6.05
CA GLN A 157 -17.03 8.46 -5.04
C GLN A 157 -17.56 7.96 -3.69
N LYS A 158 -18.67 7.20 -3.70
CA LYS A 158 -19.24 6.58 -2.49
C LYS A 158 -18.24 5.68 -1.77
N THR A 159 -17.48 4.87 -2.50
CA THR A 159 -16.44 4.01 -1.92
C THR A 159 -15.26 4.84 -1.42
N ALA A 160 -14.87 5.90 -2.13
CA ALA A 160 -13.82 6.81 -1.68
C ALA A 160 -14.18 7.50 -0.36
N ASP A 161 -15.42 7.98 -0.23
CA ASP A 161 -15.90 8.66 0.98
C ASP A 161 -15.90 7.71 2.17
N ALA A 162 -16.45 6.50 2.01
CA ALA A 162 -16.42 5.47 3.04
C ALA A 162 -14.99 5.02 3.41
N ALA A 163 -14.06 5.02 2.44
CA ALA A 163 -12.67 4.67 2.69
C ALA A 163 -11.94 5.79 3.44
N ARG A 164 -12.22 7.06 3.11
CA ARG A 164 -11.60 8.26 3.69
C ARG A 164 -11.91 8.41 5.18
N GLU A 165 -13.10 8.00 5.62
CA GLU A 165 -13.45 7.94 7.06
C GLU A 165 -12.49 7.07 7.89
N ARG A 166 -11.79 6.13 7.25
CA ARG A 166 -10.89 5.18 7.91
C ARG A 166 -9.43 5.37 7.55
N PHE A 167 -9.17 5.67 6.29
CA PHE A 167 -7.85 5.83 5.71
C PHE A 167 -7.82 7.20 5.03
N GLU A 168 -7.47 8.21 5.81
CA GLU A 168 -7.27 9.58 5.32
C GLU A 168 -6.23 9.61 4.20
N GLY A 169 -6.55 10.35 3.14
CA GLY A 169 -5.69 10.59 1.99
C GLY A 169 -6.51 10.92 0.75
N ASP A 170 -5.79 11.22 -0.33
CA ASP A 170 -6.39 11.52 -1.63
C ASP A 170 -6.65 10.24 -2.42
N TYR A 171 -7.89 10.10 -2.88
CA TYR A 171 -8.35 8.92 -3.61
C TYR A 171 -8.44 9.24 -5.10
N MET A 172 -7.73 8.45 -5.91
CA MET A 172 -7.94 8.42 -7.36
C MET A 172 -9.14 7.52 -7.68
N LEU A 173 -10.12 8.04 -8.40
CA LEU A 173 -11.24 7.23 -8.87
C LEU A 173 -10.79 6.39 -10.07
N ILE A 174 -10.94 5.07 -9.96
CA ILE A 174 -10.70 4.12 -11.05
C ILE A 174 -11.94 3.25 -11.20
N PRO A 175 -12.73 3.41 -12.27
CA PRO A 175 -13.98 2.68 -12.43
C PRO A 175 -13.76 1.18 -12.53
N ILE A 176 -14.84 0.41 -12.34
CA ILE A 176 -14.82 -1.03 -12.55
C ILE A 176 -14.60 -1.29 -14.05
N GLY A 177 -13.56 -2.06 -14.39
CA GLY A 177 -13.32 -2.46 -15.77
C GLY A 177 -14.35 -3.45 -16.33
N VAL A 178 -14.71 -3.28 -17.61
CA VAL A 178 -15.54 -4.20 -18.41
C VAL A 178 -14.79 -4.73 -19.64
N ASP A 179 -15.08 -5.97 -20.03
CA ASP A 179 -14.59 -6.57 -21.27
C ASP A 179 -15.52 -6.19 -22.42
N THR A 180 -15.19 -5.11 -23.13
CA THR A 180 -15.99 -4.62 -24.27
C THR A 180 -15.93 -5.51 -25.51
N THR A 181 -15.06 -6.53 -25.52
CA THR A 181 -15.02 -7.53 -26.59
C THR A 181 -16.07 -8.62 -26.37
N LEU A 182 -16.25 -9.02 -25.11
CA LEU A 182 -17.25 -10.00 -24.69
C LEU A 182 -18.64 -9.36 -24.55
N PHE A 183 -18.72 -8.23 -23.87
CA PHE A 183 -19.94 -7.45 -23.66
C PHE A 183 -20.04 -6.39 -24.74
N ARG A 184 -20.71 -6.77 -25.82
CA ARG A 184 -20.91 -5.92 -26.99
C ARG A 184 -22.38 -5.93 -27.41
N PRO A 185 -22.86 -4.88 -28.08
CA PRO A 185 -24.23 -4.87 -28.58
C PRO A 185 -24.52 -6.07 -29.50
N GLY A 186 -25.64 -6.73 -29.24
CA GLY A 186 -26.24 -7.72 -30.13
C GLY A 186 -27.55 -7.20 -30.74
N ASP A 187 -28.21 -8.05 -31.50
CA ASP A 187 -29.54 -7.74 -32.04
C ASP A 187 -30.56 -7.63 -30.90
N LYS A 188 -31.10 -6.42 -30.71
CA LYS A 188 -32.00 -6.13 -29.60
C LYS A 188 -33.38 -6.73 -29.83
N SER A 189 -33.83 -7.55 -28.87
CA SER A 189 -35.20 -8.02 -28.78
C SER A 189 -36.02 -7.15 -27.83
N ARG A 190 -37.36 -7.28 -27.88
CA ARG A 190 -38.27 -6.68 -26.89
C ARG A 190 -38.20 -7.45 -25.56
N THR A 191 -37.01 -7.52 -24.98
CA THR A 191 -36.74 -8.23 -23.72
C THR A 191 -36.26 -7.25 -22.66
N ILE A 192 -36.90 -7.34 -21.49
CA ILE A 192 -36.45 -6.70 -20.25
C ILE A 192 -35.59 -7.72 -19.49
N ALA A 193 -34.34 -7.39 -19.24
CA ALA A 193 -33.51 -8.10 -18.28
C ALA A 193 -33.65 -7.42 -16.90
N LEU A 194 -33.94 -8.18 -15.85
CA LEU A 194 -34.07 -7.65 -14.50
C LEU A 194 -33.19 -8.44 -13.54
N GLU A 195 -32.37 -7.74 -12.77
CA GLU A 195 -31.54 -8.33 -11.73
C GLU A 195 -32.40 -8.77 -10.53
N LEU A 196 -32.27 -10.05 -10.17
CA LEU A 196 -33.08 -10.69 -9.15
C LEU A 196 -32.33 -10.78 -7.82
N GLU A 197 -32.61 -9.83 -6.93
CA GLU A 197 -32.08 -9.77 -5.57
C GLU A 197 -33.20 -9.63 -4.53
N LEU A 198 -32.90 -9.98 -3.26
CA LEU A 198 -33.90 -9.98 -2.18
C LEU A 198 -34.48 -8.59 -1.90
N ALA A 199 -33.63 -7.55 -1.98
CA ALA A 199 -34.02 -6.16 -1.83
C ALA A 199 -34.91 -5.67 -2.99
N GLY A 200 -34.74 -6.24 -4.19
CA GLY A 200 -35.50 -5.91 -5.39
C GLY A 200 -36.86 -6.60 -5.55
N ARG A 201 -37.37 -7.31 -4.53
CA ARG A 201 -38.63 -8.07 -4.64
C ARG A 201 -39.84 -7.22 -5.03
N ALA A 202 -39.93 -6.00 -4.51
CA ALA A 202 -41.04 -5.10 -4.82
C ALA A 202 -40.99 -4.64 -6.29
N VAL A 203 -39.81 -4.21 -6.75
CA VAL A 203 -39.54 -3.85 -8.15
C VAL A 203 -39.80 -5.03 -9.09
N THR A 204 -39.31 -6.23 -8.74
CA THR A 204 -39.57 -7.46 -9.51
C THR A 204 -41.07 -7.69 -9.70
N ARG A 205 -41.88 -7.53 -8.65
CA ARG A 205 -43.34 -7.69 -8.74
C ARG A 205 -44.00 -6.63 -9.62
N ALA A 206 -43.55 -5.37 -9.54
CA ALA A 206 -44.06 -4.28 -10.37
C ALA A 206 -43.78 -4.54 -11.86
N VAL A 207 -42.54 -4.89 -12.20
CA VAL A 207 -42.14 -5.20 -13.60
C VAL A 207 -42.82 -6.46 -14.14
N VAL A 208 -43.01 -7.50 -13.31
CA VAL A 208 -43.79 -8.69 -13.70
C VAL A 208 -45.26 -8.33 -13.99
N ARG A 209 -45.87 -7.41 -13.22
CA ARG A 209 -47.24 -6.92 -13.48
C ARG A 209 -47.30 -6.09 -14.76
N LEU A 210 -46.30 -5.26 -15.00
CA LEU A 210 -46.18 -4.42 -16.19
C LEU A 210 -46.20 -5.23 -17.49
N LEU A 211 -45.74 -6.47 -17.49
CA LEU A 211 -45.80 -7.36 -18.67
C LEU A 211 -47.22 -7.56 -19.22
N ARG A 212 -48.28 -7.29 -18.45
CA ARG A 212 -49.68 -7.30 -18.91
C ARG A 212 -49.99 -6.14 -19.85
N GLU A 213 -49.34 -5.01 -19.64
CA GLU A 213 -49.49 -3.78 -20.44
C GLU A 213 -48.51 -3.73 -21.62
N LEU A 214 -47.55 -4.66 -21.66
CA LEU A 214 -46.55 -4.82 -22.71
C LEU A 214 -46.66 -6.22 -23.33
N PRO A 215 -47.68 -6.48 -24.20
CA PRO A 215 -47.98 -7.83 -24.70
C PRO A 215 -46.87 -8.45 -25.56
N ASP A 216 -46.09 -7.61 -26.27
CA ASP A 216 -45.02 -8.05 -27.16
C ASP A 216 -43.65 -8.16 -26.47
N TRP A 217 -43.61 -7.92 -25.15
CA TRP A 217 -42.36 -7.93 -24.39
C TRP A 217 -42.19 -9.22 -23.59
N GLU A 218 -40.94 -9.67 -23.51
CA GLU A 218 -40.50 -10.76 -22.63
C GLU A 218 -39.71 -10.22 -21.42
N LEU A 219 -39.71 -10.98 -20.33
CA LEU A 219 -38.97 -10.67 -19.11
C LEU A 219 -37.99 -11.80 -18.79
N THR A 220 -36.72 -11.46 -18.60
CA THR A 220 -35.69 -12.39 -18.12
C THR A 220 -35.20 -11.92 -16.74
N LEU A 221 -35.50 -12.71 -15.71
CA LEU A 221 -35.02 -12.51 -14.36
C LEU A 221 -33.63 -13.16 -14.22
N LEU A 222 -32.61 -12.33 -14.00
CA LEU A 222 -31.20 -12.72 -13.95
C LEU A 222 -30.75 -12.88 -12.51
N HIS A 223 -30.05 -13.97 -12.18
CA HIS A 223 -29.39 -14.10 -10.89
C HIS A 223 -27.92 -14.53 -11.04
N THR A 224 -27.02 -13.78 -10.40
CA THR A 224 -25.56 -14.03 -10.37
C THR A 224 -25.17 -14.96 -9.20
N LYS A 225 -26.02 -15.05 -8.18
CA LYS A 225 -25.86 -15.86 -6.96
C LYS A 225 -26.90 -16.97 -6.88
N PRO A 226 -26.75 -17.99 -6.03
CA PRO A 226 -27.85 -18.92 -5.75
C PRO A 226 -29.12 -18.19 -5.29
N LEU A 227 -30.27 -18.59 -5.82
CA LEU A 227 -31.56 -17.94 -5.51
C LEU A 227 -31.92 -18.12 -4.03
N GLY A 228 -32.01 -17.01 -3.30
CA GLY A 228 -32.53 -17.00 -1.92
C GLY A 228 -34.06 -17.06 -1.84
N PHE A 229 -34.76 -16.83 -2.96
CA PHE A 229 -36.22 -16.93 -3.04
C PHE A 229 -36.66 -17.29 -4.46
N ARG A 230 -37.91 -17.77 -4.60
CA ARG A 230 -38.53 -17.98 -5.92
C ARG A 230 -39.42 -16.78 -6.25
N PRO A 231 -39.22 -16.11 -7.40
CA PRO A 231 -40.09 -15.01 -7.81
C PRO A 231 -41.50 -15.52 -8.09
N ALA A 232 -42.51 -14.78 -7.65
CA ALA A 232 -43.91 -15.09 -7.94
C ALA A 232 -44.24 -14.63 -9.37
N ILE A 233 -44.47 -15.59 -10.28
CA ILE A 233 -44.79 -15.33 -11.68
C ILE A 233 -46.25 -15.74 -11.95
N PRO A 234 -47.17 -14.79 -12.19
CA PRO A 234 -48.56 -15.06 -12.53
C PRO A 234 -48.72 -15.94 -13.79
N ARG A 235 -49.78 -16.77 -13.84
CA ARG A 235 -49.99 -17.75 -14.91
C ARG A 235 -50.11 -17.11 -16.30
N ASP A 236 -50.71 -15.93 -16.36
CA ASP A 236 -50.96 -15.14 -17.58
C ASP A 236 -49.69 -14.61 -18.25
N VAL A 237 -48.62 -14.34 -17.49
CA VAL A 237 -47.33 -13.85 -18.02
C VAL A 237 -46.23 -14.91 -17.99
N ARG A 238 -46.52 -16.11 -17.47
CA ARG A 238 -45.53 -17.19 -17.27
C ARG A 238 -44.82 -17.62 -18.55
N LYS A 239 -45.51 -17.65 -19.70
CA LYS A 239 -44.91 -18.03 -20.99
C LYS A 239 -43.87 -17.02 -21.49
N ARG A 240 -43.95 -15.77 -21.04
CA ARG A 240 -43.08 -14.65 -21.44
C ARG A 240 -42.06 -14.27 -20.35
N THR A 241 -42.02 -15.01 -19.25
CA THR A 241 -41.09 -14.76 -18.14
C THR A 241 -40.14 -15.93 -17.97
N ARG A 242 -38.83 -15.67 -18.04
CA ARG A 242 -37.77 -16.67 -17.84
C ARG A 242 -36.93 -16.31 -16.62
N VAL A 243 -36.45 -17.31 -15.90
CA VAL A 243 -35.46 -17.14 -14.83
C VAL A 243 -34.15 -17.76 -15.29
N ARG A 244 -33.06 -17.00 -15.35
CA ARG A 244 -31.76 -17.45 -15.84
C ARG A 244 -30.67 -17.24 -14.79
N SER A 245 -29.88 -18.29 -14.58
CA SER A 245 -28.65 -18.22 -13.81
C SER A 245 -27.52 -17.69 -14.71
N VAL A 246 -26.92 -16.57 -14.34
CA VAL A 246 -25.87 -15.90 -15.12
C VAL A 246 -24.59 -15.70 -14.31
N ARG A 247 -24.04 -16.81 -13.82
CA ARG A 247 -22.87 -16.80 -12.91
C ARG A 247 -21.55 -16.60 -13.67
N ARG A 248 -21.52 -16.98 -14.95
CA ARG A 248 -20.33 -16.86 -15.79
C ARG A 248 -20.45 -15.65 -16.73
N PRO A 249 -19.33 -14.99 -17.08
CA PRO A 249 -19.35 -13.84 -17.99
C PRO A 249 -20.06 -14.10 -19.31
N GLU A 250 -19.87 -15.27 -19.92
CA GLU A 250 -20.48 -15.62 -21.22
C GLU A 250 -22.00 -15.75 -21.11
N GLN A 251 -22.50 -16.21 -19.97
CA GLN A 251 -23.94 -16.30 -19.70
C GLN A 251 -24.56 -14.91 -19.52
N ARG A 252 -23.83 -13.99 -18.86
CA ARG A 252 -24.26 -12.59 -18.71
C ARG A 252 -24.26 -11.90 -20.07
N ALA A 253 -23.17 -12.01 -20.83
CA ALA A 253 -23.05 -11.42 -22.16
C ALA A 253 -24.19 -11.87 -23.08
N ALA A 254 -24.47 -13.18 -23.15
CA ALA A 254 -25.58 -13.70 -23.96
C ALA A 254 -26.95 -13.16 -23.51
N ALA A 255 -27.20 -13.09 -22.20
CA ALA A 255 -28.48 -12.59 -21.68
C ALA A 255 -28.66 -11.07 -21.85
N LEU A 256 -27.57 -10.30 -21.79
CA LEU A 256 -27.59 -8.84 -21.85
C LEU A 256 -27.50 -8.31 -23.28
N ALA A 257 -26.85 -9.04 -24.20
CA ALA A 257 -26.73 -8.65 -25.60
C ALA A 257 -28.11 -8.51 -26.27
N GLU A 258 -29.03 -9.44 -26.00
CA GLU A 258 -30.40 -9.44 -26.53
C GLU A 258 -31.31 -8.40 -25.85
N ALA A 259 -31.04 -8.07 -24.58
CA ALA A 259 -31.93 -7.21 -23.78
C ALA A 259 -31.94 -5.75 -24.28
N ALA A 260 -33.12 -5.21 -24.54
CA ALA A 260 -33.30 -3.79 -24.86
C ALA A 260 -33.29 -2.91 -23.61
N ILE A 261 -33.75 -3.44 -22.47
CA ILE A 261 -33.84 -2.73 -21.19
C ILE A 261 -33.21 -3.61 -20.11
N PHE A 262 -32.36 -3.03 -19.28
CA PHE A 262 -31.84 -3.67 -18.07
C PHE A 262 -32.30 -2.91 -16.83
N VAL A 263 -32.89 -3.63 -15.87
CA VAL A 263 -33.32 -3.10 -14.58
C VAL A 263 -32.40 -3.64 -13.49
N SER A 264 -31.60 -2.77 -12.87
CA SER A 264 -30.76 -3.17 -11.74
C SER A 264 -31.60 -3.45 -10.50
N ALA A 265 -31.06 -4.19 -9.54
CA ALA A 265 -31.69 -4.31 -8.23
C ALA A 265 -31.25 -3.17 -7.30
N PRO A 266 -32.07 -2.78 -6.30
CA PRO A 266 -31.56 -2.07 -5.14
C PRO A 266 -30.41 -2.86 -4.52
N GLU A 267 -29.26 -2.22 -4.30
CA GLU A 267 -28.03 -2.88 -3.80
C GLU A 267 -27.52 -4.01 -4.73
N GLY A 268 -27.89 -3.96 -6.01
CA GLY A 268 -27.44 -4.89 -7.04
C GLY A 268 -25.96 -4.76 -7.39
N GLU A 269 -25.46 -5.69 -8.21
CA GLU A 269 -24.06 -5.69 -8.65
C GLU A 269 -23.81 -4.59 -9.69
N GLU A 270 -23.01 -3.58 -9.32
CA GLU A 270 -22.60 -2.47 -10.20
C GLU A 270 -22.00 -2.97 -11.53
N ARG A 271 -21.22 -4.07 -11.47
CA ARG A 271 -20.66 -4.72 -12.65
C ARG A 271 -21.75 -5.18 -13.63
N LEU A 272 -22.86 -5.72 -13.16
CA LEU A 272 -23.92 -6.24 -14.04
C LEU A 272 -24.59 -5.10 -14.82
N ALA A 273 -24.79 -3.95 -14.18
CA ALA A 273 -25.28 -2.74 -14.84
C ALA A 273 -24.29 -2.23 -15.90
N LEU A 274 -23.00 -2.21 -15.58
CA LEU A 274 -21.94 -1.82 -16.54
C LEU A 274 -21.86 -2.76 -17.74
N GLU A 275 -21.93 -4.08 -17.50
CA GLU A 275 -21.97 -5.09 -18.56
C GLU A 275 -23.23 -4.94 -19.44
N ALA A 276 -24.37 -4.59 -18.85
CA ALA A 276 -25.60 -4.32 -19.59
C ALA A 276 -25.47 -3.07 -20.47
N ALA A 277 -24.85 -2.02 -19.94
CA ALA A 277 -24.56 -0.78 -20.68
C ALA A 277 -23.57 -1.03 -21.82
N ALA A 278 -22.52 -1.84 -21.61
CA ALA A 278 -21.59 -2.26 -22.66
C ALA A 278 -22.28 -3.09 -23.76
N CYS A 279 -23.28 -3.90 -23.40
CA CYS A 279 -24.16 -4.55 -24.35
C CYS A 279 -25.19 -3.60 -25.01
N GLY A 280 -25.24 -2.32 -24.66
CA GLY A 280 -26.16 -1.33 -25.24
C GLY A 280 -27.62 -1.46 -24.79
N ALA A 281 -27.87 -2.04 -23.62
CA ALA A 281 -29.20 -2.01 -23.01
C ALA A 281 -29.45 -0.65 -22.34
N SER A 282 -30.67 -0.11 -22.43
CA SER A 282 -31.05 1.08 -21.66
C SER A 282 -31.15 0.71 -20.17
N ILE A 283 -30.44 1.44 -19.32
CA ILE A 283 -30.35 1.14 -17.89
C ILE A 283 -31.49 1.84 -17.13
N VAL A 284 -32.18 1.09 -16.29
CA VAL A 284 -33.16 1.59 -15.33
C VAL A 284 -32.70 1.24 -13.94
N ALA A 285 -32.49 2.25 -13.10
CA ALA A 285 -32.09 2.03 -11.71
C ALA A 285 -33.25 1.42 -10.91
N GLY A 286 -33.03 0.26 -10.30
CA GLY A 286 -34.05 -0.35 -9.42
C GLY A 286 -34.15 0.29 -8.04
N ALA A 287 -33.24 1.19 -7.68
CA ALA A 287 -33.29 1.89 -6.40
C ALA A 287 -34.41 2.95 -6.42
N GLY A 288 -35.51 2.70 -5.71
CA GLY A 288 -36.61 3.65 -5.58
C GLY A 288 -37.99 3.01 -5.43
N ASP A 289 -39.02 3.83 -5.63
CA ASP A 289 -40.42 3.40 -5.63
C ASP A 289 -40.70 2.46 -6.82
N PRO A 290 -41.20 1.22 -6.59
CA PRO A 290 -41.46 0.25 -7.65
C PRO A 290 -42.33 0.74 -8.80
N GLU A 291 -43.31 1.61 -8.52
CA GLU A 291 -44.20 2.15 -9.56
C GLU A 291 -43.46 3.15 -10.46
N ARG A 292 -42.54 3.96 -9.90
CA ARG A 292 -41.67 4.83 -10.70
C ARG A 292 -40.74 4.03 -11.59
N VAL A 293 -40.16 2.95 -11.08
CA VAL A 293 -39.31 2.04 -11.87
C VAL A 293 -40.12 1.43 -13.01
N ALA A 294 -41.33 0.94 -12.75
CA ALA A 294 -42.21 0.40 -13.79
C ALA A 294 -42.61 1.44 -14.85
N ALA A 295 -42.91 2.68 -14.43
CA ALA A 295 -43.19 3.78 -15.35
C ALA A 295 -42.00 4.11 -16.25
N GLU A 296 -40.78 4.09 -15.71
CA GLU A 296 -39.56 4.31 -16.51
C GLU A 296 -39.30 3.17 -17.51
N VAL A 297 -39.47 1.92 -17.08
CA VAL A 297 -39.44 0.76 -18.00
C VAL A 297 -40.48 0.92 -19.10
N THR A 298 -41.69 1.38 -18.78
CA THR A 298 -42.76 1.63 -19.78
C THR A 298 -42.36 2.71 -20.77
N ARG A 299 -41.74 3.80 -20.29
CA ARG A 299 -41.23 4.88 -21.12
C ARG A 299 -40.22 4.35 -22.13
N PHE A 300 -39.23 3.59 -21.66
CA PHE A 300 -38.26 2.95 -22.54
C PHE A 300 -38.91 1.93 -23.46
N ALA A 301 -39.89 1.14 -23.01
CA ALA A 301 -40.53 0.12 -23.85
C ALA A 301 -41.34 0.72 -25.02
N ARG A 302 -41.93 1.90 -24.82
CA ARG A 302 -42.76 2.58 -25.84
C ARG A 302 -41.99 3.49 -26.77
N ASP A 303 -40.84 4.04 -26.35
CA ASP A 303 -40.06 5.00 -27.15
C ASP A 303 -38.72 4.39 -27.62
N GLU A 304 -38.72 3.88 -28.85
CA GLU A 304 -37.52 3.32 -29.49
C GLU A 304 -36.45 4.37 -29.80
N ALA A 305 -36.86 5.60 -30.12
CA ALA A 305 -35.94 6.70 -30.35
C ALA A 305 -35.23 7.08 -29.05
N LEU A 306 -35.95 7.08 -27.92
CA LEU A 306 -35.34 7.26 -26.60
C LEU A 306 -34.33 6.17 -26.29
N ARG A 307 -34.67 4.89 -26.49
CA ARG A 307 -33.71 3.78 -26.30
C ARG A 307 -32.46 3.93 -27.16
N SER A 308 -32.63 4.37 -28.40
CA SER A 308 -31.52 4.56 -29.35
C SER A 308 -30.64 5.77 -28.98
N ARG A 309 -31.19 6.78 -28.31
CA ARG A 309 -30.43 7.93 -27.79
C ARG A 309 -29.71 7.59 -26.48
N THR A 310 -30.36 6.88 -25.56
CA THR A 310 -29.77 6.49 -24.27
C THR A 310 -28.82 5.31 -24.38
N SER A 311 -28.92 4.46 -25.41
CA SER A 311 -27.84 3.51 -25.74
C SER A 311 -26.52 4.21 -26.09
N GLY A 312 -26.52 5.53 -26.32
CA GLY A 312 -25.35 6.41 -26.37
C GLY A 312 -24.63 6.65 -25.02
N GLU A 313 -25.23 6.25 -23.88
CA GLU A 313 -24.53 6.09 -22.58
C GLU A 313 -23.38 5.07 -22.66
N ARG A 314 -23.27 4.33 -23.77
CA ARG A 314 -22.11 3.56 -24.20
C ARG A 314 -20.79 4.36 -24.18
N ALA A 315 -20.81 5.66 -24.44
CA ALA A 315 -19.57 6.47 -24.38
C ALA A 315 -18.92 6.46 -22.99
N GLU A 316 -19.74 6.33 -21.93
CA GLU A 316 -19.28 6.25 -20.56
C GLU A 316 -18.74 4.84 -20.22
N SER A 317 -19.30 3.78 -20.81
CA SER A 317 -18.80 2.40 -20.63
C SER A 317 -17.56 2.07 -21.49
N ASP A 318 -17.40 2.69 -22.65
CA ASP A 318 -16.17 2.64 -23.45
C ASP A 318 -14.99 3.26 -22.66
N GLY A 319 -15.28 4.32 -21.88
CA GLY A 319 -14.36 4.91 -20.89
C GLY A 319 -14.00 3.99 -19.72
N GLN A 320 -14.71 2.87 -19.53
CA GLN A 320 -14.52 1.90 -18.45
C GLN A 320 -14.04 0.53 -18.97
N SER A 321 -13.58 0.44 -20.22
CA SER A 321 -12.94 -0.78 -20.71
C SER A 321 -11.67 -1.12 -19.90
N PHE A 322 -11.30 -2.40 -19.84
CA PHE A 322 -10.05 -2.81 -19.19
C PHE A 322 -8.81 -2.12 -19.75
N ASP A 323 -8.82 -1.73 -21.02
CA ASP A 323 -7.72 -0.96 -21.63
C ASP A 323 -7.63 0.46 -21.08
N GLN A 324 -8.76 1.13 -20.83
CA GLN A 324 -8.76 2.47 -20.21
C GLN A 324 -8.33 2.41 -18.74
N VAL A 325 -8.84 1.42 -18.00
CA VAL A 325 -8.40 1.17 -16.62
C VAL A 325 -6.89 0.90 -16.57
N ALA A 326 -6.36 0.08 -17.48
CA ALA A 326 -4.93 -0.21 -17.55
C ALA A 326 -4.09 1.03 -17.89
N ARG A 327 -4.53 1.89 -18.82
CA ARG A 327 -3.84 3.17 -19.10
C ARG A 327 -3.80 4.09 -17.90
N ALA A 328 -4.93 4.23 -17.18
CA ALA A 328 -4.98 5.05 -15.97
C ALA A 328 -4.03 4.52 -14.88
N LEU A 329 -3.95 3.19 -14.72
CA LEU A 329 -3.01 2.56 -13.80
C LEU A 329 -1.55 2.68 -14.27
N ASP A 330 -1.27 2.56 -15.56
CA ASP A 330 0.09 2.75 -16.11
C ASP A 330 0.60 4.18 -15.84
N HIS A 331 -0.23 5.19 -16.08
CA HIS A 331 0.10 6.58 -15.73
C HIS A 331 0.34 6.75 -14.22
N LEU A 332 -0.48 6.14 -13.37
CA LEU A 332 -0.27 6.14 -11.93
C LEU A 332 1.07 5.48 -11.56
N TYR A 333 1.34 4.29 -12.07
CA TYR A 333 2.55 3.53 -11.74
C TYR A 333 3.82 4.20 -12.24
N THR A 334 3.76 4.85 -13.40
CA THR A 334 4.86 5.66 -13.91
C THR A 334 5.16 6.84 -12.97
N ARG A 335 4.12 7.55 -12.50
CA ARG A 335 4.30 8.61 -11.50
C ARG A 335 4.83 8.08 -10.16
N LEU A 336 4.37 6.93 -9.71
CA LEU A 336 4.86 6.33 -8.47
C LEU A 336 6.33 5.93 -8.58
N SER A 337 6.73 5.35 -9.72
CA SER A 337 8.11 4.96 -9.98
C SER A 337 9.09 6.13 -9.89
N ALA A 338 8.66 7.35 -10.22
CA ALA A 338 9.47 8.56 -10.07
C ALA A 338 9.79 8.92 -8.59
N LYS A 339 9.06 8.36 -7.61
CA LYS A 339 9.36 8.54 -6.18
C LYS A 339 10.56 7.71 -5.71
N ARG A 340 11.03 6.74 -6.49
CA ARG A 340 12.21 5.92 -6.12
C ARG A 340 13.47 6.63 -6.54
N ARG A 341 14.49 6.62 -5.68
CA ARG A 341 15.84 7.04 -6.07
C ARG A 341 16.37 6.14 -7.18
N ASP A 342 17.12 6.75 -8.09
CA ASP A 342 17.76 6.00 -9.17
C ASP A 342 18.72 4.96 -8.59
N ARG A 343 18.63 3.77 -9.14
CA ARG A 343 19.55 2.69 -8.78
C ARG A 343 20.83 2.94 -9.55
N ARG A 344 21.72 3.78 -9.01
CA ARG A 344 23.10 3.80 -9.50
C ARG A 344 23.67 2.40 -9.24
N PRO A 345 24.25 1.72 -10.24
CA PRO A 345 24.98 0.49 -10.00
C PRO A 345 25.95 0.73 -8.83
N ALA A 346 26.10 -0.25 -7.93
CA ALA A 346 27.34 -0.30 -7.17
C ALA A 346 28.44 -0.26 -8.23
N ALA A 347 29.30 0.75 -8.19
CA ALA A 347 30.40 0.81 -9.15
C ALA A 347 31.11 -0.54 -9.06
N ASP A 348 31.32 -1.20 -10.20
CA ASP A 348 32.38 -2.19 -10.27
C ASP A 348 33.67 -1.49 -9.77
N ASP A 349 34.56 -2.20 -9.08
CA ASP A 349 35.73 -1.63 -8.37
C ASP A 349 36.53 -0.59 -9.20
N ASP A 350 36.47 -0.67 -10.54
CA ASP A 350 37.09 0.26 -11.49
C ASP A 350 36.53 1.70 -11.49
N GLY A 351 35.51 2.02 -10.66
CA GLY A 351 34.90 3.36 -10.60
C GLY A 351 34.40 3.84 -9.23
N ASP A 352 34.67 3.13 -8.13
CA ASP A 352 34.35 3.62 -6.78
C ASP A 352 35.42 4.62 -6.32
N PRO A 353 35.09 5.92 -6.14
CA PRO A 353 36.06 6.92 -5.70
C PRO A 353 36.67 6.61 -4.32
N LEU A 354 36.05 5.73 -3.52
CA LEU A 354 36.50 5.37 -2.18
C LEU A 354 37.12 3.96 -2.11
N ALA A 355 37.38 3.30 -3.23
CA ALA A 355 37.90 1.92 -3.26
C ALA A 355 39.20 1.74 -2.44
N GLY A 356 40.08 2.76 -2.46
CA GLY A 356 41.36 2.77 -1.74
C GLY A 356 41.29 3.20 -0.28
N ARG A 357 40.13 3.66 0.23
CA ARG A 357 39.97 4.09 1.62
C ARG A 357 39.80 2.87 2.54
N ASP A 358 40.26 2.94 3.77
CA ASP A 358 40.08 1.86 4.76
C ASP A 358 38.61 1.61 5.09
N TRP A 359 38.30 0.43 5.62
CA TRP A 359 36.98 0.16 6.21
C TRP A 359 36.97 0.55 7.68
N ILE A 360 35.98 1.33 8.09
CA ILE A 360 35.75 1.74 9.47
C ILE A 360 34.33 1.35 9.92
N ALA A 361 34.13 1.25 11.23
CA ALA A 361 32.81 1.16 11.84
C ALA A 361 32.43 2.53 12.41
N VAL A 362 31.21 2.98 12.11
CA VAL A 362 30.71 4.31 12.48
C VAL A 362 29.35 4.18 13.15
N ASP A 363 29.21 4.76 14.34
CA ASP A 363 27.93 4.85 15.05
C ASP A 363 27.29 6.22 14.76
N LEU A 364 26.12 6.25 14.13
CA LEU A 364 25.54 7.48 13.56
C LEU A 364 24.53 8.20 14.45
N HIS A 365 24.32 7.74 15.68
CA HIS A 365 23.33 8.32 16.59
C HIS A 365 23.75 8.09 18.03
N MET A 366 24.25 9.13 18.70
CA MET A 366 24.80 9.05 20.06
C MET A 366 24.61 10.37 20.81
N HIS A 367 24.55 10.30 22.13
CA HIS A 367 24.32 11.46 23.00
C HIS A 367 25.44 11.60 24.05
N THR A 368 25.69 12.83 24.48
CA THR A 368 26.62 13.23 25.55
C THR A 368 25.87 13.85 26.73
N ASP A 369 26.58 14.24 27.78
CA ASP A 369 26.04 14.95 28.95
C ASP A 369 25.44 16.34 28.65
N TRP A 370 25.61 16.85 27.43
CA TRP A 370 24.87 18.01 26.92
C TRP A 370 23.40 17.71 26.67
N SER A 371 23.05 16.45 26.40
CA SER A 371 21.66 16.00 26.35
C SER A 371 21.07 15.85 27.74
N HIS A 372 19.89 16.42 27.95
CA HIS A 372 19.18 16.44 29.25
C HIS A 372 18.95 15.06 29.90
N ASP A 373 19.08 13.96 29.16
CA ASP A 373 18.84 12.60 29.62
C ASP A 373 20.02 11.64 29.41
N CYS A 374 21.20 12.16 29.07
CA CYS A 374 22.45 11.41 29.00
C CYS A 374 23.48 11.98 30.00
N SER A 375 24.45 11.14 30.40
CA SER A 375 25.48 11.46 31.42
C SER A 375 26.89 11.08 30.96
N ILE A 376 27.05 10.78 29.67
CA ILE A 376 28.35 10.40 29.11
C ILE A 376 29.10 11.70 28.77
N LEU A 377 30.20 11.98 29.46
CA LEU A 377 31.09 13.07 29.07
C LEU A 377 31.60 12.88 27.64
N ALA A 378 31.71 13.95 26.86
CA ALA A 378 32.24 13.87 25.50
C ALA A 378 33.61 13.17 25.45
N SER A 379 34.50 13.44 26.41
CA SER A 379 35.80 12.74 26.52
C SER A 379 35.67 11.23 26.69
N ASP A 380 34.78 10.79 27.57
CA ASP A 380 34.58 9.36 27.88
C ASP A 380 33.96 8.64 26.68
N LEU A 381 33.09 9.33 25.94
CA LEU A 381 32.52 8.83 24.69
C LEU A 381 33.61 8.54 23.66
N LEU A 382 34.53 9.48 23.45
CA LEU A 382 35.64 9.36 22.49
C LEU A 382 36.62 8.24 22.90
N ASP A 383 37.05 8.23 24.16
CA ASP A 383 37.93 7.19 24.70
C ASP A 383 37.32 5.80 24.50
N HIS A 384 36.04 5.65 24.85
CA HIS A 384 35.36 4.36 24.71
C HIS A 384 35.15 3.96 23.24
N ALA A 385 34.86 4.91 22.34
CA ALA A 385 34.72 4.64 20.91
C ALA A 385 36.00 4.06 20.31
N GLU A 386 37.17 4.61 20.65
CA GLU A 386 38.47 4.09 20.23
C GLU A 386 38.76 2.71 20.84
N GLU A 387 38.50 2.53 22.14
CA GLU A 387 38.69 1.24 22.84
C GLU A 387 37.93 0.09 22.17
N ILE A 388 36.71 0.34 21.69
CA ILE A 388 35.89 -0.68 21.02
C ILE A 388 36.13 -0.76 19.50
N GLY A 389 37.07 0.04 18.98
CA GLY A 389 37.52 0.05 17.60
C GLY A 389 36.56 0.71 16.61
N LEU A 390 35.78 1.71 17.02
CA LEU A 390 35.07 2.57 16.07
C LEU A 390 36.10 3.47 15.37
N GLY A 391 35.89 3.69 14.07
CA GLY A 391 36.67 4.66 13.30
C GLY A 391 35.92 5.97 13.07
N GLY A 392 34.66 6.06 13.52
CA GLY A 392 33.95 7.32 13.64
C GLY A 392 32.68 7.25 14.49
N ILE A 393 32.20 8.42 14.90
CA ILE A 393 30.97 8.60 15.68
C ILE A 393 30.22 9.86 15.20
N ALA A 394 28.91 9.86 15.31
CA ALA A 394 28.10 11.08 15.22
C ALA A 394 27.57 11.45 16.60
N VAL A 395 27.85 12.67 17.04
CA VAL A 395 27.31 13.22 18.29
C VAL A 395 26.09 14.05 17.92
N THR A 396 24.92 13.67 18.42
CA THR A 396 23.61 14.15 17.96
C THR A 396 22.73 14.53 19.13
N ASP A 397 23.25 15.35 20.03
CA ASP A 397 22.56 15.74 21.26
C ASP A 397 21.19 16.40 21.01
N HIS A 398 20.28 16.23 21.97
CA HIS A 398 18.88 16.67 21.84
C HIS A 398 18.73 18.20 21.92
N ASN A 399 18.47 18.86 20.79
CA ASN A 399 18.24 20.30 20.67
C ASN A 399 19.39 21.19 21.20
N VAL A 400 20.61 20.67 21.18
CA VAL A 400 21.81 21.34 21.69
C VAL A 400 23.00 20.90 20.83
N PHE A 401 23.79 21.85 20.34
CA PHE A 401 24.95 21.55 19.49
C PHE A 401 26.31 21.55 20.23
N GLY A 402 26.34 22.02 21.47
CA GLY A 402 27.57 22.17 22.27
C GLY A 402 28.39 20.88 22.42
N GLY A 403 27.74 19.75 22.66
CA GLY A 403 28.42 18.44 22.81
C GLY A 403 29.11 17.97 21.53
N ALA A 404 28.52 18.27 20.37
CA ALA A 404 29.14 17.98 19.08
C ALA A 404 30.40 18.82 18.84
N LEU A 405 30.37 20.12 19.18
CA LEU A 405 31.54 21.00 19.10
C LEU A 405 32.67 20.56 20.02
N GLU A 406 32.34 20.20 21.26
CA GLU A 406 33.30 19.68 22.23
C GLU A 406 33.94 18.38 21.74
N ALA A 407 33.14 17.43 21.23
CA ALA A 407 33.64 16.18 20.69
C ALA A 407 34.56 16.39 19.48
N VAL A 408 34.23 17.32 18.57
CA VAL A 408 35.11 17.67 17.44
C VAL A 408 36.44 18.26 17.90
N GLU A 409 36.42 19.14 18.91
CA GLU A 409 37.65 19.71 19.50
C GLU A 409 38.55 18.62 20.09
N LEU A 410 37.96 17.73 20.90
CA LEU A 410 38.67 16.64 21.59
C LEU A 410 39.22 15.57 20.62
N ALA A 411 38.67 15.47 19.41
CA ALA A 411 39.08 14.49 18.41
C ALA A 411 40.21 14.97 17.48
N ARG A 412 40.64 16.24 17.53
CA ARG A 412 41.63 16.82 16.59
C ARG A 412 42.93 16.02 16.47
N ASP A 413 43.39 15.43 17.55
CA ASP A 413 44.64 14.65 17.62
C ASP A 413 44.41 13.13 17.67
N ARG A 414 43.20 12.65 17.35
CA ARG A 414 42.79 11.24 17.39
C ARG A 414 42.58 10.67 15.98
N ASP A 415 42.76 9.36 15.81
CA ASP A 415 42.35 8.65 14.56
C ASP A 415 40.88 8.21 14.65
N LEU A 416 40.01 9.17 15.00
CA LEU A 416 38.58 8.97 15.15
C LEU A 416 37.84 10.12 14.44
N ILE A 417 36.98 9.79 13.49
CA ILE A 417 36.15 10.78 12.80
C ILE A 417 34.96 11.14 13.70
N VAL A 418 34.80 12.42 14.05
CA VAL A 418 33.59 12.92 14.70
C VAL A 418 32.75 13.68 13.68
N ILE A 419 31.51 13.22 13.48
CA ILE A 419 30.49 13.92 12.69
C ILE A 419 29.72 14.84 13.64
N PRO A 420 29.83 16.17 13.50
CA PRO A 420 29.04 17.08 14.32
C PRO A 420 27.58 17.04 13.88
N GLY A 421 26.67 16.80 14.81
CA GLY A 421 25.23 16.77 14.52
C GLY A 421 24.38 17.18 15.71
N GLU A 422 23.07 17.16 15.49
CA GLU A 422 22.06 17.54 16.48
C GLU A 422 20.77 16.76 16.20
N GLU A 423 20.16 16.16 17.22
CA GLU A 423 18.80 15.60 17.12
C GLU A 423 17.77 16.67 17.49
N VAL A 424 17.20 17.29 16.46
CA VAL A 424 16.27 18.40 16.58
C VAL A 424 14.87 17.89 16.77
N LYS A 425 14.22 18.35 17.84
CA LYS A 425 12.80 18.11 18.07
C LYS A 425 11.97 19.18 17.36
N THR A 426 11.24 18.75 16.34
CA THR A 426 10.27 19.59 15.63
C THR A 426 9.06 19.89 16.52
N ASP A 427 8.23 20.85 16.11
CA ASP A 427 7.02 21.27 16.84
C ASP A 427 6.10 20.11 17.24
N ASP A 428 5.53 19.39 16.27
CA ASP A 428 4.62 18.27 16.46
C ASP A 428 4.86 17.12 15.46
N GLN A 429 5.91 17.22 14.65
CA GLN A 429 6.18 16.33 13.52
C GLN A 429 7.34 15.34 13.75
N GLY A 430 7.77 15.15 14.99
CA GLY A 430 8.82 14.19 15.35
C GLY A 430 10.22 14.78 15.50
N GLU A 431 11.23 13.93 15.32
CA GLU A 431 12.66 14.29 15.43
C GLU A 431 13.38 14.12 14.10
N VAL A 432 14.37 14.98 13.86
CA VAL A 432 15.25 14.96 12.68
C VAL A 432 16.68 15.19 13.14
N ILE A 433 17.63 14.41 12.65
CA ILE A 433 19.05 14.64 12.89
C ILE A 433 19.63 15.43 11.73
N GLY A 434 20.29 16.54 12.04
CA GLY A 434 21.22 17.19 11.13
C GLY A 434 22.62 16.64 11.35
N LEU A 435 23.28 16.15 10.30
CA LEU A 435 24.69 15.75 10.33
C LEU A 435 25.54 16.78 9.58
N PHE A 436 26.82 16.91 9.96
CA PHE A 436 27.76 17.88 9.40
C PHE A 436 27.29 19.33 9.60
N LEU A 437 26.70 19.62 10.76
CA LEU A 437 26.27 20.97 11.12
C LEU A 437 27.48 21.83 11.52
N VAL A 438 27.29 23.15 11.43
CA VAL A 438 28.26 24.17 11.85
C VAL A 438 27.73 25.06 12.98
N GLU A 439 26.42 25.14 13.15
CA GLU A 439 25.74 25.87 14.21
C GLU A 439 24.45 25.17 14.66
N GLU A 440 23.99 25.52 15.86
CA GLU A 440 22.77 24.95 16.48
C GLU A 440 21.51 25.27 15.67
N ILE A 441 20.62 24.29 15.53
CA ILE A 441 19.33 24.45 14.87
C ILE A 441 18.28 24.89 15.89
N PRO A 442 17.49 25.95 15.63
CA PRO A 442 16.44 26.36 16.56
C PRO A 442 15.38 25.26 16.80
N ARG A 443 15.14 24.95 18.08
CA ARG A 443 14.10 23.97 18.49
C ARG A 443 12.67 24.43 18.16
N GLY A 444 11.79 23.45 17.92
CA GLY A 444 10.35 23.70 17.76
C GLY A 444 9.96 24.34 16.43
N MET A 445 10.85 24.26 15.43
CA MET A 445 10.54 24.55 14.03
C MET A 445 9.65 23.44 13.44
N SER A 446 8.98 23.72 12.32
CA SER A 446 8.28 22.68 11.57
C SER A 446 9.30 21.67 10.99
N PHE A 447 8.84 20.49 10.61
CA PHE A 447 9.70 19.49 9.96
C PHE A 447 10.37 20.05 8.70
N ALA A 448 9.61 20.80 7.89
CA ALA A 448 10.10 21.39 6.66
C ALA A 448 11.17 22.46 6.93
N ASP A 449 10.91 23.38 7.86
CA ASP A 449 11.86 24.44 8.18
C ASP A 449 13.13 23.87 8.84
N THR A 450 13.00 22.80 9.62
CA THR A 450 14.14 22.09 10.23
C THR A 450 15.03 21.47 9.13
N VAL A 451 14.41 20.81 8.15
CA VAL A 451 15.13 20.25 6.98
C VAL A 451 15.84 21.35 6.19
N ASP A 452 15.19 22.49 5.98
CA ASP A 452 15.77 23.62 5.26
C ASP A 452 16.96 24.22 6.04
N ALA A 453 16.82 24.41 7.36
CA ALA A 453 17.90 24.90 8.21
C ALA A 453 19.14 23.97 8.21
N ILE A 454 18.94 22.66 8.24
CA ILE A 454 20.04 21.68 8.11
C ILE A 454 20.77 21.86 6.77
N ARG A 455 20.00 22.04 5.68
CA ARG A 455 20.54 22.14 4.32
C ARG A 455 21.22 23.48 4.03
N GLU A 456 20.75 24.57 4.62
CA GLU A 456 21.38 25.89 4.53
C GLU A 456 22.82 25.87 5.05
N GLN A 457 23.11 25.00 6.01
CA GLN A 457 24.46 24.75 6.53
C GLN A 457 25.30 23.79 5.67
N GLY A 458 24.74 23.20 4.61
CA GLY A 458 25.37 22.11 3.86
C GLY A 458 25.36 20.77 4.60
N GLY A 459 24.55 20.67 5.66
CA GLY A 459 24.37 19.45 6.44
C GLY A 459 23.50 18.42 5.73
N LEU A 460 23.49 17.21 6.27
CA LEU A 460 22.73 16.08 5.76
C LEU A 460 21.54 15.77 6.66
N VAL A 461 20.39 15.49 6.04
CA VAL A 461 19.15 15.13 6.74
C VAL A 461 19.17 13.64 7.06
N TYR A 462 19.29 13.30 8.34
CA TYR A 462 19.20 11.95 8.85
C TYR A 462 17.87 11.78 9.61
N LEU A 463 17.04 10.82 9.20
CA LEU A 463 15.78 10.55 9.91
C LEU A 463 15.97 9.42 10.95
N PRO A 464 16.00 9.73 12.25
CA PRO A 464 16.15 8.73 13.31
C PRO A 464 14.86 7.97 13.56
N HIS A 465 15.00 6.71 14.00
CA HIS A 465 13.96 5.80 14.50
C HIS A 465 12.51 5.97 13.93
N PRO A 466 12.31 6.07 12.60
CA PRO A 466 11.11 6.66 11.98
C PRO A 466 9.78 5.88 12.14
N PHE A 467 9.81 4.69 12.73
CA PHE A 467 8.64 3.86 12.99
C PHE A 467 8.48 3.50 14.46
N ASP A 468 9.28 4.10 15.35
CA ASP A 468 9.11 3.94 16.78
C ASP A 468 7.91 4.72 17.29
N ARG A 469 6.78 4.02 17.40
CA ARG A 469 5.51 4.58 17.87
C ARG A 469 5.51 4.89 19.38
N LEU A 470 6.63 4.71 20.07
CA LEU A 470 6.82 5.06 21.48
C LEU A 470 7.58 6.39 21.65
N HIS A 471 8.15 6.94 20.57
CA HIS A 471 8.84 8.21 20.53
C HIS A 471 8.15 9.19 19.55
N SER A 472 8.66 10.42 19.48
CA SER A 472 8.18 11.46 18.59
C SER A 472 8.68 11.21 17.17
N ILE A 473 7.82 10.66 16.30
CA ILE A 473 8.15 10.37 14.89
C ILE A 473 7.23 11.15 13.94
N PRO A 474 7.69 11.45 12.71
CA PRO A 474 6.82 12.03 11.69
C PRO A 474 5.63 11.12 11.39
N ASP A 475 4.45 11.73 11.26
CA ASP A 475 3.29 10.99 10.80
C ASP A 475 3.49 10.49 9.36
N PRO A 476 2.75 9.45 8.92
CA PRO A 476 2.87 8.91 7.57
C PRO A 476 2.81 9.93 6.44
N ALA A 477 1.92 10.92 6.51
CA ALA A 477 1.75 11.91 5.44
C ALA A 477 2.95 12.86 5.38
N THR A 478 3.46 13.29 6.53
CA THR A 478 4.71 14.07 6.63
C THR A 478 5.89 13.28 6.04
N LEU A 479 6.07 12.02 6.46
CA LEU A 479 7.12 11.15 5.94
C LEU A 479 7.06 10.98 4.41
N HIS A 480 5.88 10.76 3.84
CA HIS A 480 5.71 10.63 2.38
C HIS A 480 5.99 11.92 1.62
N ARG A 481 5.71 13.09 2.21
CA ARG A 481 5.95 14.40 1.60
C ARG A 481 7.44 14.70 1.49
N HIS A 482 8.19 14.42 2.56
CA HIS A 482 9.61 14.76 2.68
C HIS A 482 10.56 13.59 2.34
N VAL A 483 10.05 12.46 1.83
CA VAL A 483 10.90 11.27 1.52
C VAL A 483 12.05 11.58 0.55
N ALA A 484 11.86 12.53 -0.36
CA ALA A 484 12.90 12.94 -1.30
C ALA A 484 14.03 13.72 -0.61
N GLU A 485 13.71 14.36 0.52
CA GLU A 485 14.59 15.30 1.22
C GLU A 485 15.48 14.63 2.27
N ILE A 486 15.14 13.40 2.69
CA ILE A 486 15.89 12.63 3.68
C ILE A 486 17.12 12.00 3.03
N ASP A 487 18.32 12.43 3.39
CA ASP A 487 19.56 11.88 2.84
C ASP A 487 19.83 10.46 3.36
N VAL A 488 19.70 10.27 4.68
CA VAL A 488 19.96 9.01 5.38
C VAL A 488 18.74 8.60 6.22
N PHE A 489 18.40 7.31 6.15
CA PHE A 489 17.24 6.76 6.85
C PHE A 489 17.71 5.69 7.85
N GLU A 490 17.44 5.89 9.14
CA GLU A 490 17.85 4.93 10.18
C GLU A 490 17.07 3.62 10.04
N VAL A 491 17.76 2.53 9.66
CA VAL A 491 17.16 1.19 9.51
C VAL A 491 17.45 0.28 10.71
N PHE A 492 18.37 0.68 11.57
CA PHE A 492 18.67 -0.02 12.80
C PHE A 492 19.04 0.95 13.92
N ASN A 493 18.16 1.05 14.90
CA ASN A 493 18.42 1.68 16.19
C ASN A 493 18.45 0.59 17.26
N ALA A 494 19.52 0.55 18.06
CA ALA A 494 19.75 -0.50 19.06
C ALA A 494 18.91 -0.34 20.35
N ARG A 495 18.35 0.85 20.59
CA ARG A 495 17.56 1.20 21.78
C ARG A 495 16.05 1.01 21.58
N LEU A 496 15.59 0.54 20.42
CA LEU A 496 14.16 0.30 20.20
C LEU A 496 13.65 -0.87 21.05
N LEU A 497 12.54 -0.66 21.74
CA LEU A 497 11.85 -1.70 22.52
C LEU A 497 11.35 -2.88 21.67
N ARG A 498 11.17 -2.68 20.36
CA ARG A 498 10.59 -3.66 19.44
C ARG A 498 11.34 -3.70 18.11
N ASP A 499 12.04 -4.80 17.85
CA ASP A 499 12.72 -5.07 16.56
C ASP A 499 11.82 -4.92 15.32
N SER A 500 10.50 -5.09 15.49
CA SER A 500 9.54 -4.90 14.40
C SER A 500 9.55 -3.49 13.78
N PHE A 501 10.04 -2.48 14.51
CA PHE A 501 10.20 -1.11 14.00
C PHE A 501 11.42 -1.00 13.07
N ASN A 502 12.56 -1.57 13.45
CA ASN A 502 13.74 -1.69 12.57
C ASN A 502 13.40 -2.45 11.27
N ASP A 503 12.60 -3.52 11.38
CA ASP A 503 12.09 -4.25 10.22
C ASP A 503 11.20 -3.38 9.31
N GLU A 504 10.37 -2.51 9.89
CA GLU A 504 9.51 -1.58 9.14
C GLU A 504 10.34 -0.51 8.44
N ALA A 505 11.36 0.02 9.14
CA ALA A 505 12.34 0.98 8.64
C ALA A 505 13.12 0.43 7.45
N LEU A 506 13.72 -0.74 7.60
CA LEU A 506 14.43 -1.42 6.51
C LEU A 506 13.53 -1.66 5.29
N ARG A 507 12.28 -2.07 5.53
CA ARG A 507 11.32 -2.27 4.44
C ARG A 507 10.95 -0.97 3.73
N PHE A 508 10.89 0.15 4.44
CA PHE A 508 10.57 1.47 3.88
C PHE A 508 11.77 2.05 3.12
N ALA A 509 12.97 2.02 3.71
CA ALA A 509 14.20 2.45 3.05
C ALA A 509 14.42 1.71 1.73
N ARG A 510 14.27 0.37 1.72
CA ARG A 510 14.36 -0.43 0.48
C ARG A 510 13.28 -0.09 -0.56
N LYS A 511 12.10 0.34 -0.11
CA LYS A 511 10.98 0.70 -0.98
C LYS A 511 11.27 1.94 -1.83
N TYR A 512 11.88 2.97 -1.24
CA TYR A 512 12.26 4.20 -1.93
C TYR A 512 13.73 4.25 -2.36
N ARG A 513 14.52 3.23 -2.00
CA ARG A 513 15.97 3.14 -2.22
C ARG A 513 16.74 4.26 -1.50
N LEU A 514 16.37 4.52 -0.25
CA LEU A 514 17.07 5.46 0.62
C LEU A 514 18.41 4.87 1.08
N LEU A 515 19.38 5.75 1.35
CA LEU A 515 20.63 5.35 2.03
C LEU A 515 20.29 4.98 3.47
N GLN A 516 20.98 3.96 3.96
CA GLN A 516 20.61 3.28 5.21
C GLN A 516 21.63 3.63 6.29
N GLY A 517 21.16 4.23 7.38
CA GLY A 517 21.94 4.51 8.58
C GLY A 517 21.64 3.53 9.71
N ALA A 518 22.52 3.50 10.70
CA ALA A 518 22.30 2.80 11.96
C ALA A 518 23.07 3.49 13.09
N GLY A 519 22.49 3.46 14.28
CA GLY A 519 23.11 4.00 15.46
C GLY A 519 22.69 3.28 16.73
N SER A 520 23.46 3.50 17.79
CA SER A 520 23.18 2.94 19.10
C SER A 520 22.10 3.70 19.87
N ASP A 521 21.92 4.99 19.58
CA ASP A 521 21.13 5.92 20.40
C ASP A 521 21.58 5.84 21.88
N ALA A 522 22.91 5.81 22.06
CA ALA A 522 23.54 5.53 23.33
C ALA A 522 23.40 6.69 24.32
N HIS A 523 22.92 6.37 25.52
CA HIS A 523 22.85 7.27 26.67
C HIS A 523 23.69 6.77 27.87
N VAL A 524 24.34 5.62 27.70
CA VAL A 524 25.33 5.04 28.61
C VAL A 524 26.46 4.43 27.77
N LEU A 525 27.70 4.44 28.28
CA LEU A 525 28.88 3.93 27.57
C LEU A 525 28.69 2.51 27.04
N GLN A 526 28.05 1.63 27.81
CA GLN A 526 27.81 0.24 27.40
C GLN A 526 26.90 0.13 26.17
N GLY A 527 26.15 1.17 25.80
CA GLY A 527 25.33 1.22 24.60
C GLY A 527 26.10 1.57 23.32
N VAL A 528 27.24 2.26 23.44
CA VAL A 528 28.06 2.73 22.31
C VAL A 528 28.45 1.57 21.39
N GLY A 529 28.27 1.75 20.08
CA GLY A 529 28.63 0.76 19.05
C GLY A 529 27.73 -0.47 18.99
N THR A 530 26.59 -0.48 19.71
CA THR A 530 25.61 -1.58 19.61
C THR A 530 24.81 -1.56 18.31
N GLY A 531 24.68 -0.39 17.69
CA GLY A 531 24.25 -0.20 16.31
C GLY A 531 25.28 0.66 15.59
N ALA A 532 25.78 0.20 14.45
CA ALA A 532 26.79 0.92 13.69
C ALA A 532 26.69 0.57 12.20
N VAL A 533 27.44 1.30 11.40
CA VAL A 533 27.57 1.11 9.96
C VAL A 533 29.04 0.82 9.64
N ARG A 534 29.30 -0.28 8.93
CA ARG A 534 30.61 -0.56 8.34
C ARG A 534 30.68 0.08 6.97
N MET A 535 31.60 1.01 6.79
CA MET A 535 31.70 1.83 5.59
C MET A 535 33.15 2.20 5.29
N ARG A 536 33.45 2.70 4.09
CA ARG A 536 34.76 3.25 3.76
C ARG A 536 35.00 4.53 4.56
N ARG A 537 36.23 4.76 5.00
CA ARG A 537 36.66 6.02 5.60
C ARG A 537 36.41 7.15 4.59
N PHE A 538 35.90 8.27 5.08
CA PHE A 538 35.39 9.38 4.27
C PHE A 538 35.86 10.72 4.83
N GLU A 539 35.89 11.73 3.98
CA GLU A 539 36.13 13.12 4.33
C GLU A 539 34.92 13.98 3.91
N GLY A 540 34.21 14.51 4.91
CA GLY A 540 33.04 15.37 4.70
C GLY A 540 31.77 14.66 4.23
N PRO A 541 30.68 15.44 4.00
CA PRO A 541 29.34 14.91 3.75
C PRO A 541 29.19 14.18 2.41
N GLU A 542 29.92 14.60 1.37
CA GLU A 542 29.82 14.00 0.04
C GLU A 542 30.41 12.58 0.01
N GLU A 543 31.64 12.40 0.52
CA GLU A 543 32.26 11.07 0.63
C GLU A 543 31.48 10.18 1.61
N PHE A 544 30.90 10.74 2.67
CA PHE A 544 30.03 10.00 3.57
C PHE A 544 28.84 9.36 2.84
N LEU A 545 28.10 10.14 2.03
CA LEU A 545 26.97 9.62 1.25
C LEU A 545 27.41 8.63 0.17
N LEU A 546 28.60 8.83 -0.44
CA LEU A 546 29.17 7.86 -1.38
C LEU A 546 29.45 6.54 -0.67
N SER A 547 30.09 6.58 0.49
CA SER A 547 30.43 5.40 1.25
C SER A 547 29.20 4.66 1.80
N LEU A 548 28.11 5.35 2.14
CA LEU A 548 26.87 4.71 2.58
C LEU A 548 26.21 3.82 1.51
N ARG A 549 26.56 4.00 0.22
CA ARG A 549 25.97 3.21 -0.88
C ARG A 549 26.35 1.73 -0.82
N THR A 550 27.53 1.42 -0.30
CA THR A 550 28.09 0.07 -0.19
C THR A 550 28.22 -0.39 1.26
N ALA A 551 27.73 0.41 2.20
CA ALA A 551 27.87 0.16 3.62
C ALA A 551 27.02 -1.03 4.13
N GLU A 552 27.50 -1.65 5.20
CA GLU A 552 26.85 -2.79 5.86
C GLU A 552 26.40 -2.39 7.27
N ILE A 553 25.16 -2.72 7.62
CA ILE A 553 24.65 -2.46 8.98
C ILE A 553 25.22 -3.49 9.95
N LEU A 554 25.95 -3.02 10.97
CA LEU A 554 26.47 -3.82 12.06
C LEU A 554 25.48 -3.79 13.23
N ARG A 555 25.10 -4.98 13.70
CA ARG A 555 24.20 -5.16 14.86
C ARG A 555 24.95 -5.92 15.95
N ARG A 556 25.21 -5.26 17.07
CA ARG A 556 25.81 -5.87 18.28
C ARG A 556 24.79 -5.78 19.43
N PRO A 557 23.67 -6.52 19.35
CA PRO A 557 22.56 -6.34 20.27
C PRO A 557 22.99 -6.63 21.72
N LYS A 558 22.71 -5.68 22.61
CA LYS A 558 22.79 -5.87 24.07
C LYS A 558 21.38 -5.88 24.65
N SER A 559 21.23 -6.42 25.86
CA SER A 559 19.94 -6.44 26.54
C SER A 559 19.46 -5.01 26.79
N LEU A 560 18.31 -4.65 26.24
CA LEU A 560 17.73 -3.32 26.40
C LEU A 560 17.32 -3.04 27.86
N ALA A 561 16.83 -4.05 28.58
CA ALA A 561 16.57 -3.93 30.01
C ALA A 561 17.84 -3.65 30.81
N TYR A 562 18.97 -4.25 30.39
CA TYR A 562 20.28 -3.97 30.98
C TYR A 562 20.71 -2.53 30.71
N LEU A 563 20.64 -2.06 29.45
CA LEU A 563 21.01 -0.68 29.11
C LEU A 563 20.11 0.37 29.82
N GLN A 564 18.79 0.13 29.87
CA GLN A 564 17.85 1.00 30.58
C GLN A 564 18.10 1.03 32.08
N SER A 565 18.45 -0.12 32.69
CA SER A 565 18.79 -0.17 34.11
C SER A 565 20.02 0.68 34.44
N LEU A 566 21.04 0.65 33.57
CA LEU A 566 22.24 1.47 33.72
C LEU A 566 21.93 2.96 33.56
N LYS A 567 21.11 3.34 32.57
CA LYS A 567 20.66 4.73 32.37
C LYS A 567 19.97 5.25 33.62
N TRP A 568 19.02 4.48 34.16
CA TRP A 568 18.30 4.87 35.37
C TRP A 568 19.23 5.01 36.59
N MET A 569 20.19 4.09 36.76
CA MET A 569 21.19 4.19 37.83
C MET A 569 22.08 5.44 37.69
N ALA A 570 22.51 5.79 36.47
CA ALA A 570 23.30 6.99 36.21
C ALA A 570 22.53 8.26 36.57
N GLN A 571 21.28 8.38 36.12
CA GLN A 571 20.39 9.53 36.41
C GLN A 571 20.06 9.67 37.91
N VAL A 572 19.94 8.55 38.64
CA VAL A 572 19.71 8.58 40.09
C VAL A 572 20.98 9.04 40.83
N LYS A 573 22.16 8.59 40.38
CA LYS A 573 23.44 8.95 41.01
C LYS A 573 23.71 10.46 40.91
N GLU A 574 23.35 11.10 39.79
CA GLU A 574 23.48 12.56 39.60
C GLU A 574 22.48 13.38 40.42
N LYS A 575 21.30 12.85 40.75
CA LYS A 575 20.29 13.57 41.56
C LYS A 575 20.54 13.49 43.07
N VAL A 576 21.44 12.62 43.51
CA VAL A 576 21.71 12.32 44.93
C VAL A 576 23.06 12.90 45.39
N LEU A 577 23.91 13.31 44.45
CA LEU A 577 25.12 14.11 44.67
C LEU A 577 24.82 15.58 44.44
#